data_AF-A0A9D8D5V8-F1
#
_entry.id   AF-A0A9D8D5V8-F1
#
_cell.length_a   1.000
_cell.length_b   1.000
_cell.length_c   1.000
_cell.angle_alpha   90.00
_cell.angle_beta   90.00
_cell.angle_gamma   90.00
#
_symmetry.space_group_name_H-M   'P 1'
#
loop_
_entity.id
_entity.type
_entity.pdbx_description
1 polymer ?
#
loop_
_entity_poly.entity_id
_entity_poly.type
_entity_poly.pdbx_seq_one_letter_code
_entity_poly.pdbx_strand_id
1 'polypeptide(L)'
;MAAETAAYRAVGTLYNALMTALVLGLVTRRGEDTARDYVFHHFRRQHLEKFLPGLQKLGLAHEPHAPACALYHYHSNALGGVKTGYLRESDRKAWVRYPPPRWIWRGTAIAAVPHAVSAAMLHGWHGHNGVSLGNRGLGFVCTGMTVDGLPGLEGYYFDYGRPIAEDERVRFAYGQEQMPRIDWASQPTLETASWPEERRQRTFRSYALEYLRTMLPTLQELLGADAARTELGRVARLVGLQFHEETARDMDLPTDVERGDLQSARDFARWLSAVLSAQGEDIETIERDGVVTVRQTGWRAARDLALPDPLKAFDAWNELWLGAAAAHDRFIAIHTDRVLTDKGWAIAWRIAPK
;
A
#
# COMPACT_ATOMS: atom_id res chain seq x y z
N MET A 1 11.75 22.06 -0.79
CA MET A 1 12.48 20.77 -0.87
C MET A 1 12.28 19.90 0.38
N ALA A 2 12.67 20.32 1.59
CA ALA A 2 12.48 19.48 2.80
C ALA A 2 11.00 19.18 3.12
N ALA A 3 10.15 20.21 3.19
CA ALA A 3 8.71 20.05 3.43
C ALA A 3 7.99 19.24 2.32
N GLU A 4 8.40 19.39 1.06
CA GLU A 4 7.87 18.59 -0.05
C GLU A 4 8.24 17.11 0.08
N THR A 5 9.47 16.83 0.52
CA THR A 5 9.95 15.47 0.80
C THR A 5 9.18 14.83 1.96
N ALA A 6 8.85 15.62 2.99
CA ALA A 6 7.99 15.17 4.09
C ALA A 6 6.57 14.85 3.63
N ALA A 7 6.00 15.64 2.72
CA ALA A 7 4.69 15.36 2.16
C ALA A 7 4.65 14.05 1.36
N TYR A 8 5.68 13.74 0.56
CA TYR A 8 5.77 12.42 -0.09
C TYR A 8 5.85 11.26 0.92
N ARG A 9 6.60 11.42 2.02
CA ARG A 9 6.65 10.43 3.11
C ARG A 9 5.29 10.25 3.76
N ALA A 10 4.59 11.34 4.08
CA ALA A 10 3.26 11.31 4.69
C ALA A 10 2.27 10.49 3.85
N VAL A 11 2.26 10.69 2.52
CA VAL A 11 1.43 9.90 1.61
C VAL A 11 1.75 8.41 1.72
N GLY A 12 3.03 8.05 1.71
CA GLY A 12 3.45 6.66 1.86
C GLY A 12 3.04 6.05 3.20
N THR A 13 3.22 6.79 4.30
CA THR A 13 2.81 6.39 5.65
C THR A 13 1.30 6.16 5.73
N LEU A 14 0.49 7.11 5.25
CA LEU A 14 -0.97 7.04 5.34
C LEU A 14 -1.53 5.86 4.55
N TYR A 15 -1.07 5.61 3.32
CA TYR A 15 -1.62 4.51 2.52
C TYR A 15 -1.12 3.12 2.94
N ASN A 16 0.11 3.01 3.44
CA ASN A 16 0.58 1.77 4.05
C ASN A 16 -0.20 1.45 5.34
N ALA A 17 -0.44 2.47 6.17
CA ALA A 17 -1.28 2.35 7.36
C ALA A 17 -2.72 1.98 6.99
N LEU A 18 -3.28 2.58 5.94
CA LEU A 18 -4.63 2.27 5.45
C LEU A 18 -4.76 0.82 5.01
N MET A 19 -3.77 0.27 4.28
CA MET A 19 -3.77 -1.14 3.90
C MET A 19 -3.74 -2.06 5.13
N THR A 20 -2.87 -1.76 6.11
CA THR A 20 -2.79 -2.51 7.37
C THR A 20 -4.12 -2.47 8.13
N ALA A 21 -4.68 -1.26 8.28
CA ALA A 21 -5.91 -1.01 9.03
C ALA A 21 -7.12 -1.65 8.37
N LEU A 22 -7.20 -1.67 7.04
CA LEU A 22 -8.26 -2.37 6.31
C LEU A 22 -8.22 -3.87 6.57
N VAL A 23 -7.05 -4.50 6.43
CA VAL A 23 -6.92 -5.95 6.69
C VAL A 23 -7.33 -6.29 8.13
N LEU A 24 -6.84 -5.54 9.12
CA LEU A 24 -7.25 -5.72 10.52
C LEU A 24 -8.75 -5.46 10.73
N GLY A 25 -9.31 -4.45 10.06
CA GLY A 25 -10.74 -4.15 10.08
C GLY A 25 -11.59 -5.30 9.56
N LEU A 26 -11.16 -5.95 8.46
CA LEU A 26 -11.83 -7.12 7.92
C LEU A 26 -11.70 -8.32 8.86
N VAL A 27 -10.51 -8.61 9.39
CA VAL A 27 -10.32 -9.69 10.37
C VAL A 27 -11.27 -9.54 11.55
N THR A 28 -11.32 -8.35 12.13
CA THR A 28 -12.07 -8.10 13.38
C THR A 28 -13.59 -7.98 13.20
N ARG A 29 -14.07 -7.60 12.00
CA ARG A 29 -15.51 -7.30 11.78
C ARG A 29 -16.20 -8.18 10.75
N ARG A 30 -15.42 -8.81 9.87
CA ARG A 30 -15.91 -9.66 8.76
C ARG A 30 -15.35 -11.09 8.81
N GLY A 31 -14.45 -11.37 9.74
CA GLY A 31 -13.85 -12.68 9.95
C GLY A 31 -12.62 -12.93 9.09
N GLU A 32 -11.90 -13.99 9.45
CA GLU A 32 -10.64 -14.39 8.81
C GLU A 32 -10.80 -14.69 7.32
N ASP A 33 -11.85 -15.43 6.92
CA ASP A 33 -12.07 -15.81 5.53
C ASP A 33 -12.23 -14.59 4.62
N THR A 34 -13.05 -13.62 5.01
CA THR A 34 -13.23 -12.38 4.24
C THR A 34 -11.91 -11.61 4.09
N ALA A 35 -11.12 -11.53 5.17
CA ALA A 35 -9.83 -10.86 5.14
C ALA A 35 -8.82 -11.60 4.25
N ARG A 36 -8.81 -12.94 4.31
CA ARG A 36 -7.98 -13.81 3.47
C ARG A 36 -8.33 -13.62 2.00
N ASP A 37 -9.61 -13.66 1.66
CA ASP A 37 -10.08 -13.52 0.28
C ASP A 37 -9.76 -12.12 -0.26
N TYR A 38 -9.95 -11.07 0.55
CA TYR A 38 -9.50 -9.72 0.19
C TYR A 38 -8.00 -9.66 -0.12
N VAL A 39 -7.15 -10.18 0.79
CA VAL A 39 -5.70 -10.17 0.59
C VAL A 39 -5.32 -10.96 -0.67
N PHE A 40 -5.90 -12.14 -0.88
CA PHE A 40 -5.67 -12.91 -2.10
C PHE A 40 -6.01 -12.10 -3.36
N HIS A 41 -7.23 -11.56 -3.46
CA HIS A 41 -7.67 -10.82 -4.64
C HIS A 41 -6.88 -9.52 -4.86
N HIS A 42 -6.51 -8.83 -3.78
CA HIS A 42 -5.71 -7.62 -3.84
C HIS A 42 -4.34 -7.89 -4.45
N PHE A 43 -3.60 -8.86 -3.92
CA PHE A 43 -2.28 -9.22 -4.44
C PHE A 43 -2.37 -9.89 -5.80
N ARG A 44 -3.45 -10.62 -6.10
CA ARG A 44 -3.69 -11.21 -7.42
C ARG A 44 -3.88 -10.15 -8.50
N ARG A 45 -4.65 -9.09 -8.22
CA ARG A 45 -4.84 -7.95 -9.12
C ARG A 45 -3.51 -7.25 -9.39
N GLN A 46 -2.75 -6.92 -8.35
CA GLN A 46 -1.43 -6.29 -8.54
C GLN A 46 -0.47 -7.18 -9.31
N HIS A 47 -0.44 -8.49 -9.04
CA HIS A 47 0.37 -9.42 -9.81
C HIS A 47 0.01 -9.34 -11.31
N LEU A 48 -1.27 -9.43 -11.67
CA LEU A 48 -1.72 -9.40 -13.06
C LEU A 48 -1.31 -8.11 -13.78
N GLU A 49 -1.39 -6.98 -13.09
CA GLU A 49 -1.06 -5.67 -13.65
C GLU A 49 0.45 -5.41 -13.73
N LYS A 50 1.24 -5.90 -12.77
CA LYS A 50 2.61 -5.42 -12.54
C LYS A 50 3.69 -6.47 -12.75
N PHE A 51 3.40 -7.76 -12.66
CA PHE A 51 4.43 -8.79 -12.64
C PHE A 51 5.20 -8.86 -13.97
N LEU A 52 4.52 -9.18 -15.08
CA LEU A 52 5.18 -9.29 -16.38
C LEU A 52 5.78 -7.96 -16.89
N PRO A 53 5.06 -6.82 -16.84
CA PRO A 53 5.65 -5.54 -17.25
C PRO A 53 6.84 -5.13 -16.37
N GLY A 54 6.76 -5.38 -15.06
CA GLY A 54 7.85 -5.06 -14.15
C GLY A 54 9.08 -5.97 -14.36
N LEU A 55 8.86 -7.26 -14.66
CA LEU A 55 9.93 -8.20 -14.98
C LEU A 55 10.69 -7.78 -16.25
N GLN A 56 9.97 -7.34 -17.29
CA GLN A 56 10.58 -6.75 -18.49
C GLN A 56 11.35 -5.45 -18.18
N LYS A 57 10.74 -4.53 -17.43
CA LYS A 57 11.36 -3.25 -17.06
C LYS A 57 12.64 -3.42 -16.24
N LEU A 58 12.71 -4.46 -15.41
CA LEU A 58 13.90 -4.81 -14.63
C LEU A 58 14.94 -5.59 -15.46
N GLY A 59 14.67 -5.87 -16.73
CA GLY A 59 15.57 -6.62 -17.59
C GLY A 59 15.65 -8.12 -17.26
N LEU A 60 14.74 -8.67 -16.46
CA LEU A 60 14.82 -10.04 -15.92
C LEU A 60 14.23 -11.10 -16.86
N ALA A 61 13.74 -10.73 -18.04
CA ALA A 61 13.02 -11.62 -18.95
C ALA A 61 13.87 -12.75 -19.54
N HIS A 62 15.20 -12.61 -19.50
CA HIS A 62 16.16 -13.60 -19.99
C HIS A 62 16.67 -14.55 -18.90
N GLU A 63 16.36 -14.28 -17.64
CA GLU A 63 16.77 -15.12 -16.52
C GLU A 63 15.92 -16.40 -16.47
N PRO A 64 16.49 -17.53 -15.99
CA PRO A 64 15.69 -18.71 -15.66
C PRO A 64 14.57 -18.34 -14.67
N HIS A 65 13.39 -18.95 -14.82
CA HIS A 65 12.17 -18.45 -14.18
C HIS A 65 12.23 -18.39 -12.65
N ALA A 66 12.91 -19.33 -11.98
CA ALA A 66 13.06 -19.31 -10.52
C ALA A 66 13.91 -18.10 -10.06
N PRO A 67 15.16 -17.90 -10.54
CA PRO A 67 15.91 -16.66 -10.36
C PRO A 67 15.15 -15.39 -10.75
N ALA A 68 14.48 -15.36 -11.91
CA ALA A 68 13.75 -14.19 -12.39
C ALA A 68 12.65 -13.77 -11.39
N CYS A 69 11.90 -14.73 -10.85
CA CYS A 69 10.87 -14.46 -9.86
C CYS A 69 11.44 -13.93 -8.53
N ALA A 70 12.50 -14.56 -8.02
CA ALA A 70 13.15 -14.13 -6.78
C ALA A 70 13.78 -12.73 -6.94
N LEU A 71 14.46 -12.45 -8.06
CA LEU A 71 15.03 -11.15 -8.38
C LEU A 71 13.96 -10.07 -8.58
N TYR A 72 12.86 -10.39 -9.26
CA TYR A 72 11.74 -9.45 -9.42
C TYR A 72 11.26 -8.97 -8.05
N HIS A 73 11.02 -9.92 -7.15
CA HIS A 73 10.52 -9.63 -5.82
C HIS A 73 11.53 -8.90 -4.95
N TYR A 74 12.81 -9.28 -5.03
CA TYR A 74 13.89 -8.56 -4.36
C TYR A 74 13.99 -7.10 -4.84
N HIS A 75 14.04 -6.86 -6.16
CA HIS A 75 14.22 -5.52 -6.71
C HIS A 75 12.96 -4.63 -6.57
N SER A 76 11.78 -5.14 -6.92
CA SER A 76 10.54 -4.36 -6.86
C SER A 76 10.20 -3.89 -5.44
N ASN A 77 10.44 -4.73 -4.43
CA ASN A 77 10.20 -4.36 -3.04
C ASN A 77 11.29 -3.42 -2.51
N ALA A 78 12.56 -3.59 -2.91
CA ALA A 78 13.63 -2.67 -2.54
C ALA A 78 13.37 -1.24 -3.06
N LEU A 79 12.79 -1.08 -4.25
CA LEU A 79 12.33 0.22 -4.77
C LEU A 79 11.25 0.87 -3.90
N GLY A 80 10.41 0.06 -3.26
CA GLY A 80 9.40 0.49 -2.28
C GLY A 80 9.96 0.74 -0.88
N GLY A 81 11.29 0.71 -0.69
CA GLY A 81 11.93 0.90 0.62
C GLY A 81 11.87 -0.33 1.54
N VAL A 82 11.49 -1.49 1.01
CA VAL A 82 11.40 -2.74 1.78
C VAL A 82 12.76 -3.42 1.80
N LYS A 83 13.22 -3.80 2.99
CA LYS A 83 14.44 -4.61 3.13
C LYS A 83 14.18 -6.01 2.59
N THR A 84 14.99 -6.43 1.61
CA THR A 84 14.91 -7.77 1.00
C THR A 84 16.28 -8.42 0.91
N GLY A 85 16.32 -9.75 0.93
CA GLY A 85 17.49 -10.56 0.66
C GLY A 85 17.22 -11.55 -0.49
N TYR A 86 18.26 -11.89 -1.24
CA TYR A 86 18.22 -12.75 -2.41
C TYR A 86 19.36 -13.77 -2.37
N LEU A 87 19.09 -14.97 -2.87
CA LEU A 87 20.13 -15.98 -3.14
C LEU A 87 19.72 -16.85 -4.33
N ARG A 88 20.57 -16.89 -5.37
CA ARG A 88 20.48 -17.91 -6.43
C ARG A 88 21.18 -19.18 -5.93
N GLU A 89 20.44 -20.28 -5.82
CA GLU A 89 21.02 -21.59 -5.52
C GLU A 89 21.32 -22.36 -6.82
N SER A 90 20.42 -22.26 -7.80
CA SER A 90 20.59 -22.78 -9.16
C SER A 90 19.62 -22.10 -10.13
N ASP A 91 19.66 -22.47 -11.41
CA ASP A 91 18.70 -22.01 -12.42
C ASP A 91 17.26 -22.46 -12.12
N ARG A 92 17.12 -23.52 -11.32
CA ARG A 92 15.82 -24.08 -10.93
C ARG A 92 15.41 -23.68 -9.51
N LYS A 93 16.28 -23.02 -8.73
CA LYS A 93 16.00 -22.68 -7.34
C LYS A 93 16.61 -21.33 -6.94
N ALA A 94 15.77 -20.40 -6.50
CA ALA A 94 16.22 -19.12 -6.00
C ALA A 94 15.36 -18.61 -4.84
N TRP A 95 16.01 -18.04 -3.85
CA TRP A 95 15.43 -17.61 -2.59
C TRP A 95 15.17 -16.10 -2.58
N VAL A 96 14.11 -15.72 -1.86
CA VAL A 96 13.82 -14.35 -1.50
C VAL A 96 13.40 -14.28 -0.03
N ARG A 97 13.86 -13.23 0.65
CA ARG A 97 13.57 -13.01 2.07
C ARG A 97 13.19 -11.56 2.34
N TYR A 98 12.23 -11.37 3.23
CA TYR A 98 11.73 -10.10 3.73
C TYR A 98 11.90 -10.09 5.27
N PRO A 99 13.08 -9.69 5.77
CA PRO A 99 13.29 -9.58 7.22
C PRO A 99 12.37 -8.52 7.86
N PRO A 100 12.10 -8.60 9.17
CA PRO A 100 11.46 -7.52 9.90
C PRO A 100 12.28 -6.21 9.81
N PRO A 101 11.63 -5.04 9.92
CA PRO A 101 10.18 -4.84 10.09
C PRO A 101 9.40 -5.06 8.78
N ARG A 102 8.19 -5.62 8.87
CA ARG A 102 7.27 -5.78 7.74
C ARG A 102 6.36 -4.57 7.64
N TRP A 103 6.50 -3.78 6.57
CA TRP A 103 5.71 -2.56 6.39
C TRP A 103 4.20 -2.83 6.32
N ILE A 104 3.78 -3.95 5.71
CA ILE A 104 2.37 -4.30 5.53
C ILE A 104 1.68 -4.68 6.85
N TRP A 105 2.46 -5.16 7.82
CA TRP A 105 2.01 -5.49 9.17
C TRP A 105 2.76 -4.59 10.17
N ARG A 106 2.70 -3.27 9.97
CA ARG A 106 3.56 -2.31 10.71
C ARG A 106 3.27 -2.32 12.21
N GLY A 107 4.33 -2.37 13.01
CA GLY A 107 4.25 -2.21 14.47
C GLY A 107 3.52 -3.37 15.14
N THR A 108 2.74 -3.06 16.16
CA THR A 108 1.99 -4.06 16.95
C THR A 108 0.85 -4.72 16.19
N ALA A 109 0.44 -4.16 15.02
CA ALA A 109 -0.56 -4.74 14.14
C ALA A 109 -0.22 -6.19 13.73
N ILE A 110 1.08 -6.51 13.61
CA ILE A 110 1.53 -7.85 13.23
C ILE A 110 1.02 -8.96 14.15
N ALA A 111 0.82 -8.67 15.43
CA ALA A 111 0.36 -9.65 16.41
C ALA A 111 -1.11 -10.06 16.22
N ALA A 112 -1.88 -9.30 15.44
CA ALA A 112 -3.31 -9.53 15.20
C ALA A 112 -3.60 -10.10 13.79
N VAL A 113 -2.58 -10.33 12.96
CA VAL A 113 -2.75 -10.84 11.60
C VAL A 113 -2.72 -12.38 11.63
N PRO A 114 -3.81 -13.08 11.27
CA PRO A 114 -3.80 -14.54 11.22
C PRO A 114 -2.86 -15.07 10.14
N HIS A 115 -2.33 -16.28 10.36
CA HIS A 115 -1.49 -16.99 9.38
C HIS A 115 -2.14 -17.04 8.00
N ALA A 116 -3.41 -17.48 7.93
CA ALA A 116 -4.13 -17.63 6.66
C ALA A 116 -4.21 -16.33 5.86
N VAL A 117 -4.40 -15.20 6.55
CA VAL A 117 -4.45 -13.88 5.92
C VAL A 117 -3.08 -13.47 5.38
N SER A 118 -1.99 -13.74 6.10
CA SER A 118 -0.63 -13.49 5.60
C SER A 118 -0.27 -14.40 4.41
N ALA A 119 -0.62 -15.68 4.52
CA ALA A 119 -0.43 -16.69 3.49
C ALA A 119 -1.17 -16.35 2.18
N ALA A 120 -2.34 -15.71 2.26
CA ALA A 120 -3.14 -15.33 1.10
C ALA A 120 -2.37 -14.46 0.07
N MET A 121 -1.45 -13.61 0.54
CA MET A 121 -0.56 -12.84 -0.34
C MET A 121 0.33 -13.77 -1.20
N LEU A 122 0.87 -14.84 -0.59
CA LEU A 122 1.71 -15.81 -1.29
C LEU A 122 0.90 -16.55 -2.36
N HIS A 123 -0.32 -16.95 -2.04
CA HIS A 123 -1.22 -17.58 -3.00
C HIS A 123 -1.63 -16.62 -4.12
N GLY A 124 -1.98 -15.37 -3.81
CA GLY A 124 -2.41 -14.37 -4.79
C GLY A 124 -1.29 -13.93 -5.73
N TRP A 125 -0.04 -13.88 -5.25
CA TRP A 125 1.11 -13.40 -6.00
C TRP A 125 2.13 -14.49 -6.31
N HIS A 126 2.92 -14.93 -5.32
CA HIS A 126 4.06 -15.83 -5.53
C HIS A 126 3.66 -17.13 -6.25
N GLY A 127 2.55 -17.75 -5.84
CA GLY A 127 2.03 -18.98 -6.43
C GLY A 127 1.63 -18.85 -7.90
N HIS A 128 1.39 -17.64 -8.40
CA HIS A 128 0.95 -17.43 -9.77
C HIS A 128 2.05 -17.00 -10.74
N ASN A 129 3.26 -16.72 -10.25
CA ASN A 129 4.36 -16.29 -11.11
C ASN A 129 4.66 -17.31 -12.23
N GLY A 130 4.69 -18.61 -11.89
CA GLY A 130 4.90 -19.69 -12.86
C GLY A 130 3.83 -19.71 -13.96
N VAL A 131 2.57 -19.53 -13.58
CA VAL A 131 1.43 -19.45 -14.51
C VAL A 131 1.62 -18.30 -15.50
N SER A 132 1.98 -17.11 -15.01
CA SER A 132 2.19 -15.94 -15.88
C SER A 132 3.40 -16.05 -16.80
N LEU A 133 4.43 -16.79 -16.39
CA LEU A 133 5.61 -17.08 -17.20
C LEU A 133 5.40 -18.27 -18.17
N GLY A 134 4.22 -18.88 -18.18
CA GLY A 134 3.96 -20.10 -18.97
C GLY A 134 4.69 -21.34 -18.47
N ASN A 135 5.32 -21.29 -17.29
CA ASN A 135 5.99 -22.44 -16.66
C ASN A 135 5.10 -23.04 -15.57
N ARG A 136 4.36 -24.08 -15.97
CA ARG A 136 3.45 -24.82 -15.08
C ARG A 136 4.16 -25.66 -14.02
N GLY A 137 5.48 -25.78 -14.06
CA GLY A 137 6.27 -26.51 -13.07
C GLY A 137 6.92 -25.63 -12.02
N LEU A 138 6.73 -24.30 -12.06
CA LEU A 138 7.31 -23.37 -11.10
C LEU A 138 6.34 -23.11 -9.94
N GLY A 139 6.78 -23.37 -8.71
CA GLY A 139 6.06 -23.03 -7.48
C GLY A 139 6.90 -22.22 -6.49
N PHE A 140 6.28 -21.80 -5.39
CA PHE A 140 6.93 -21.10 -4.28
C PHE A 140 6.82 -21.92 -2.99
N VAL A 141 7.94 -22.06 -2.27
CA VAL A 141 7.99 -22.75 -0.98
C VAL A 141 8.32 -21.74 0.10
N CYS A 142 7.39 -21.51 1.02
CA CYS A 142 7.56 -20.63 2.16
C CYS A 142 8.19 -21.38 3.35
N THR A 143 9.32 -20.89 3.83
CA THR A 143 10.09 -21.47 4.94
C THR A 143 9.93 -20.70 6.24
N GLY A 144 9.40 -19.48 6.20
CA GLY A 144 8.96 -18.79 7.40
C GLY A 144 8.09 -17.57 7.14
N MET A 145 7.30 -17.20 8.15
CA MET A 145 6.50 -15.98 8.16
C MET A 145 6.58 -15.26 9.50
N THR A 146 6.70 -13.94 9.44
CA THR A 146 6.82 -13.08 10.63
C THR A 146 5.61 -13.10 11.55
N VAL A 147 4.41 -13.33 11.00
CA VAL A 147 3.17 -13.40 11.80
C VAL A 147 3.14 -14.65 12.69
N ASP A 148 3.91 -15.68 12.33
CA ASP A 148 4.05 -16.92 13.09
C ASP A 148 5.28 -16.88 14.04
N GLY A 149 5.89 -15.71 14.23
CA GLY A 149 7.07 -15.53 15.09
C GLY A 149 8.40 -15.92 14.46
N LEU A 150 8.45 -16.19 13.15
CA LEU A 150 9.69 -16.52 12.44
C LEU A 150 10.46 -15.26 12.01
N PRO A 151 11.80 -15.32 11.79
CA PRO A 151 12.67 -14.14 11.63
C PRO A 151 12.58 -13.44 10.26
N GLY A 152 11.46 -13.58 9.56
CA GLY A 152 11.20 -13.02 8.24
C GLY A 152 10.08 -13.76 7.52
N LEU A 153 9.54 -13.14 6.46
CA LEU A 153 8.92 -13.92 5.40
C LEU A 153 10.05 -14.42 4.51
N GLU A 154 10.18 -15.74 4.39
CA GLU A 154 11.29 -16.39 3.69
C GLU A 154 10.73 -17.51 2.82
N GLY A 155 11.31 -17.68 1.65
CA GLY A 155 10.98 -18.80 0.77
C GLY A 155 11.78 -18.79 -0.52
N TYR A 156 11.50 -19.78 -1.36
CA TYR A 156 12.18 -19.94 -2.64
C TYR A 156 11.22 -20.33 -3.75
N TYR A 157 11.56 -19.90 -4.96
CA TYR A 157 10.97 -20.40 -6.18
C TYR A 157 11.68 -21.69 -6.59
N PHE A 158 10.93 -22.70 -6.99
CA PHE A 158 11.46 -23.97 -7.45
C PHE A 158 10.74 -24.46 -8.69
N ASP A 159 11.52 -24.76 -9.74
CA ASP A 159 11.03 -25.41 -10.93
C ASP A 159 11.14 -26.93 -10.76
N TYR A 160 10.00 -27.60 -10.61
CA TYR A 160 9.92 -29.05 -10.42
C TYR A 160 10.18 -29.85 -11.71
N GLY A 161 10.24 -29.21 -12.88
CA GLY A 161 10.50 -29.88 -14.17
C GLY A 161 9.34 -30.77 -14.64
N ARG A 162 8.20 -30.68 -13.95
CA ARG A 162 6.92 -31.29 -14.30
C ARG A 162 5.81 -30.28 -13.96
N PRO A 163 4.68 -30.28 -14.66
CA PRO A 163 3.53 -29.50 -14.25
C PRO A 163 3.13 -29.82 -12.80
N ILE A 164 2.87 -28.77 -12.01
CA ILE A 164 2.36 -28.89 -10.64
C ILE A 164 0.87 -28.53 -10.58
N ALA A 165 0.15 -29.13 -9.63
CA ALA A 165 -1.23 -28.79 -9.33
C ALA A 165 -1.34 -27.39 -8.67
N GLU A 166 -2.56 -26.89 -8.53
CA GLU A 166 -2.80 -25.54 -7.99
C GLU A 166 -2.43 -25.43 -6.51
N ASP A 167 -2.74 -26.45 -5.73
CA ASP A 167 -2.38 -26.59 -4.32
C ASP A 167 -0.86 -26.77 -4.11
N GLU A 168 -0.13 -27.27 -5.12
CA GLU A 168 1.32 -27.36 -5.10
C GLU A 168 2.04 -26.02 -5.40
N ARG A 169 1.32 -25.00 -5.90
CA ARG A 169 1.93 -23.70 -6.28
C ARG A 169 2.53 -22.95 -5.09
N VAL A 170 1.97 -23.14 -3.90
CA VAL A 170 2.49 -22.59 -2.65
C VAL A 170 2.51 -23.70 -1.61
N ARG A 171 3.71 -24.03 -1.13
CA ARG A 171 3.93 -25.00 -0.05
C ARG A 171 4.54 -24.33 1.16
N PHE A 172 4.24 -24.82 2.36
CA PHE A 172 4.87 -24.40 3.61
C PHE A 172 5.83 -25.49 4.10
N ALA A 173 7.06 -25.11 4.45
CA ALA A 173 8.15 -26.02 4.84
C ALA A 173 8.87 -25.56 6.11
N TYR A 174 8.10 -25.07 7.09
CA TYR A 174 8.64 -24.47 8.32
C TYR A 174 9.48 -25.47 9.11
N GLY A 175 10.67 -25.04 9.53
CA GLY A 175 11.60 -25.85 10.33
C GLY A 175 12.24 -27.03 9.58
N GLN A 176 11.82 -27.31 8.34
CA GLN A 176 12.35 -28.38 7.50
C GLN A 176 13.41 -27.85 6.53
N GLU A 177 13.17 -26.64 6.03
CA GLU A 177 14.03 -25.98 5.05
C GLU A 177 14.31 -24.54 5.51
N GLN A 178 15.50 -24.03 5.21
CA GLN A 178 15.93 -22.69 5.60
C GLN A 178 16.77 -22.07 4.49
N MET A 179 16.59 -20.76 4.26
CA MET A 179 17.47 -20.04 3.34
C MET A 179 18.92 -20.12 3.83
N PRO A 180 19.86 -20.50 2.96
CA PRO A 180 21.28 -20.44 3.29
C PRO A 180 21.70 -19.02 3.72
N ARG A 181 22.77 -18.93 4.53
CA ARG A 181 23.31 -17.64 4.94
C ARG A 181 23.72 -16.82 3.71
N ILE A 182 23.24 -15.58 3.65
CA ILE A 182 23.63 -14.62 2.64
C ILE A 182 24.63 -13.62 3.22
N ASP A 183 25.52 -13.15 2.36
CA ASP A 183 26.29 -11.95 2.61
C ASP A 183 25.49 -10.73 2.11
N TRP A 184 25.27 -9.77 3.00
CA TRP A 184 24.51 -8.56 2.70
C TRP A 184 25.29 -7.60 1.78
N ALA A 185 26.62 -7.66 1.81
CA ALA A 185 27.47 -6.79 0.99
C ALA A 185 27.48 -7.22 -0.50
N SER A 186 27.19 -8.49 -0.79
CA SER A 186 27.15 -9.06 -2.14
C SER A 186 25.74 -9.15 -2.74
N GLN A 187 24.74 -8.55 -2.10
CA GLN A 187 23.39 -8.54 -2.64
C GLN A 187 23.33 -7.76 -3.96
N PRO A 188 22.51 -8.20 -4.95
CA PRO A 188 22.39 -7.48 -6.22
C PRO A 188 22.00 -6.02 -5.98
N THR A 189 22.77 -5.09 -6.52
CA THR A 189 22.49 -3.66 -6.36
C THR A 189 21.59 -3.18 -7.49
N LEU A 190 20.52 -2.48 -7.11
CA LEU A 190 19.83 -1.61 -8.06
C LEU A 190 20.61 -0.32 -8.20
N GLU A 191 20.63 0.25 -9.40
CA GLU A 191 21.14 1.61 -9.65
C GLU A 191 20.39 2.70 -8.87
N THR A 192 19.38 2.35 -8.08
CA THR A 192 18.60 3.28 -7.25
C THR A 192 19.32 3.74 -5.99
N ALA A 193 20.41 3.08 -5.59
CA ALA A 193 21.23 3.51 -4.45
C ALA A 193 21.82 4.92 -4.66
N SER A 194 22.00 5.36 -5.91
CA SER A 194 22.50 6.70 -6.27
C SER A 194 21.41 7.76 -6.41
N TRP A 195 20.13 7.42 -6.22
CA TRP A 195 19.04 8.37 -6.46
C TRP A 195 19.01 9.48 -5.40
N PRO A 196 18.78 10.74 -5.81
CA PRO A 196 18.49 11.82 -4.88
C PRO A 196 17.28 11.49 -3.99
N GLU A 197 17.30 11.98 -2.74
CA GLU A 197 16.27 11.68 -1.74
C GLU A 197 14.85 12.00 -2.24
N GLU A 198 14.66 13.13 -2.91
CA GLU A 198 13.37 13.51 -3.50
C GLU A 198 12.84 12.44 -4.47
N ARG A 199 13.71 11.90 -5.34
CA ARG A 199 13.33 10.84 -6.28
C ARG A 199 12.97 9.55 -5.55
N ARG A 200 13.68 9.22 -4.47
CA ARG A 200 13.35 8.07 -3.62
C ARG A 200 11.98 8.23 -2.99
N GLN A 201 11.69 9.38 -2.39
CA GLN A 201 10.41 9.63 -1.74
C GLN A 201 9.24 9.69 -2.73
N ARG A 202 9.43 10.30 -3.91
CA ARG A 202 8.43 10.26 -4.99
C ARG A 202 8.14 8.83 -5.45
N THR A 203 9.15 7.97 -5.48
CA THR A 203 9.00 6.55 -5.83
C THR A 203 8.27 5.78 -4.72
N PHE A 204 8.64 5.98 -3.46
CA PHE A 204 7.95 5.42 -2.30
C PHE A 204 6.47 5.82 -2.26
N ARG A 205 6.17 7.11 -2.49
CA ARG A 205 4.81 7.63 -2.66
C ARG A 205 4.06 6.95 -3.79
N SER A 206 4.72 6.71 -4.93
CA SER A 206 4.10 6.01 -6.06
C SER A 206 3.74 4.58 -5.70
N TYR A 207 4.68 3.87 -5.07
CA TYR A 207 4.50 2.51 -4.60
C TYR A 207 3.32 2.39 -3.63
N ALA A 208 3.23 3.30 -2.64
CA ALA A 208 2.13 3.30 -1.68
C ALA A 208 0.77 3.59 -2.32
N LEU A 209 0.70 4.50 -3.29
CA LEU A 209 -0.55 4.81 -4.02
C LEU A 209 -1.09 3.61 -4.80
N GLU A 210 -0.24 2.71 -5.31
CA GLU A 210 -0.71 1.51 -6.00
C GLU A 210 -1.54 0.59 -5.09
N TYR A 211 -1.30 0.60 -3.77
CA TYR A 211 -2.15 -0.11 -2.82
C TYR A 211 -3.54 0.49 -2.74
N LEU A 212 -3.68 1.82 -2.69
CA LEU A 212 -4.99 2.46 -2.77
C LEU A 212 -5.72 2.10 -4.07
N ARG A 213 -5.00 2.20 -5.20
CA ARG A 213 -5.55 1.91 -6.54
C ARG A 213 -6.09 0.50 -6.68
N THR A 214 -5.46 -0.46 -6.01
CA THR A 214 -5.91 -1.86 -5.97
C THR A 214 -7.00 -2.07 -4.94
N MET A 215 -6.89 -1.43 -3.77
CA MET A 215 -7.79 -1.54 -2.63
C MET A 215 -9.23 -1.16 -2.99
N LEU A 216 -9.41 0.00 -3.65
CA LEU A 216 -10.75 0.53 -3.97
C LEU A 216 -11.60 -0.44 -4.80
N PRO A 217 -11.19 -0.88 -6.01
CA PRO A 217 -12.00 -1.80 -6.80
C PRO A 217 -12.12 -3.18 -6.14
N THR A 218 -11.02 -3.71 -5.60
CA THR A 218 -11.01 -5.06 -5.02
C THR A 218 -11.99 -5.18 -3.85
N LEU A 219 -12.05 -4.17 -2.98
CA LEU A 219 -12.97 -4.19 -1.85
C LEU A 219 -14.43 -4.08 -2.28
N GLN A 220 -14.73 -3.25 -3.28
CA GLN A 220 -16.09 -3.11 -3.80
C GLN A 220 -16.56 -4.37 -4.53
N GLU A 221 -15.69 -5.03 -5.28
CA GLU A 221 -16.00 -6.29 -5.95
C GLU A 221 -16.25 -7.42 -4.94
N LEU A 222 -15.48 -7.46 -3.85
CA LEU A 222 -15.61 -8.49 -2.82
C LEU A 222 -16.86 -8.29 -1.94
N LEU A 223 -17.10 -7.07 -1.47
CA LEU A 223 -18.12 -6.80 -0.44
C LEU A 223 -19.39 -6.15 -0.98
N GLY A 224 -19.37 -5.67 -2.22
CA GLY A 224 -20.34 -4.70 -2.71
C GLY A 224 -20.03 -3.28 -2.24
N ALA A 225 -20.48 -2.29 -3.01
CA ALA A 225 -20.08 -0.89 -2.83
C ALA A 225 -20.45 -0.28 -1.47
N ASP A 226 -21.62 -0.62 -0.92
CA ASP A 226 -22.07 -0.07 0.37
C ASP A 226 -21.28 -0.63 1.55
N ALA A 227 -21.06 -1.95 1.60
CA ALA A 227 -20.25 -2.56 2.66
C ALA A 227 -18.77 -2.14 2.55
N ALA A 228 -18.24 -2.03 1.34
CA ALA A 228 -16.90 -1.51 1.09
C ALA A 228 -16.76 -0.07 1.61
N ARG A 229 -17.74 0.81 1.34
CA ARG A 229 -17.76 2.18 1.87
C ARG A 229 -17.74 2.19 3.40
N THR A 230 -18.57 1.36 4.02
CA THR A 230 -18.64 1.28 5.49
C THR A 230 -17.32 0.81 6.11
N GLU A 231 -16.73 -0.28 5.62
CA GLU A 231 -15.52 -0.83 6.23
C GLU A 231 -14.29 0.03 5.94
N LEU A 232 -14.09 0.45 4.68
CA LEU A 232 -12.96 1.30 4.31
C LEU A 232 -13.08 2.69 4.93
N GLY A 233 -14.26 3.31 4.88
CA GLY A 233 -14.48 4.62 5.47
C GLY A 233 -14.16 4.66 6.97
N ARG A 234 -14.59 3.62 7.71
CA ARG A 234 -14.29 3.50 9.14
C ARG A 234 -12.78 3.45 9.40
N VAL A 235 -12.04 2.57 8.73
CA VAL A 235 -10.59 2.44 8.96
C VAL A 235 -9.82 3.64 8.43
N ALA A 236 -10.28 4.26 7.34
CA ALA A 236 -9.70 5.49 6.81
C ALA A 236 -9.80 6.62 7.84
N ARG A 237 -10.97 6.83 8.46
CA ARG A 237 -11.13 7.80 9.54
C ARG A 237 -10.18 7.54 10.72
N LEU A 238 -10.05 6.29 11.14
CA LEU A 238 -9.14 5.92 12.25
C LEU A 238 -7.68 6.19 11.89
N VAL A 239 -7.26 5.89 10.66
CA VAL A 239 -5.91 6.19 10.19
C VAL A 239 -5.68 7.71 10.14
N GLY A 240 -6.66 8.49 9.67
CA GLY A 240 -6.59 9.94 9.69
C GLY A 240 -6.38 10.49 11.09
N LEU A 241 -7.18 9.99 12.05
CA LEU A 241 -7.05 10.34 13.47
C LEU A 241 -5.66 10.02 14.02
N GLN A 242 -5.14 8.83 13.71
CA GLN A 242 -3.90 8.33 14.30
C GLN A 242 -2.63 8.97 13.73
N PHE A 243 -2.63 9.33 12.44
CA PHE A 243 -1.40 9.72 11.72
C PHE A 243 -1.32 11.21 11.38
N HIS A 244 -2.36 12.01 11.64
CA HIS A 244 -2.31 13.45 11.38
C HIS A 244 -1.17 14.13 12.14
N GLU A 245 -1.06 13.91 13.44
CA GLU A 245 -0.05 14.57 14.28
C GLU A 245 1.39 14.23 13.85
N GLU A 246 1.70 12.95 13.59
CA GLU A 246 3.00 12.50 13.05
C GLU A 246 3.32 13.20 11.72
N THR A 247 2.37 13.20 10.78
CA THR A 247 2.60 13.74 9.44
C THR A 247 2.63 15.28 9.39
N ALA A 248 1.88 15.96 10.25
CA ALA A 248 1.93 17.41 10.38
C ALA A 248 3.27 17.87 10.98
N ARG A 249 3.74 17.18 12.02
CA ARG A 249 5.06 17.43 12.63
C ARG A 249 6.19 17.28 11.60
N ASP A 250 6.17 16.20 10.82
CA ASP A 250 7.17 15.96 9.77
C ASP A 250 7.22 17.07 8.70
N MET A 251 6.13 17.81 8.53
CA MET A 251 6.02 18.96 7.61
C MET A 251 6.28 20.31 8.28
N ASP A 252 6.75 20.33 9.53
CA ASP A 252 6.92 21.54 10.35
C ASP A 252 5.61 22.34 10.50
N LEU A 253 4.46 21.66 10.53
CA LEU A 253 3.15 22.27 10.77
C LEU A 253 2.74 22.17 12.25
N PRO A 254 1.90 23.10 12.75
CA PRO A 254 1.42 23.06 14.12
C PRO A 254 0.72 21.74 14.45
N THR A 255 1.04 21.20 15.62
CA THR A 255 0.37 20.06 16.26
C THR A 255 -0.21 20.53 17.60
N ASP A 256 -1.04 19.71 18.24
CA ASP A 256 -1.69 20.04 19.52
C ASP A 256 -2.52 21.34 19.45
N VAL A 257 -3.28 21.50 18.35
CA VAL A 257 -4.12 22.67 18.09
C VAL A 257 -5.53 22.44 18.61
N GLU A 258 -6.03 23.34 19.47
CA GLU A 258 -7.44 23.37 19.90
C GLU A 258 -7.98 24.80 19.93
N ARG A 259 -7.59 25.66 18.97
CA ARG A 259 -8.03 27.07 18.99
C ARG A 259 -9.45 27.23 18.43
N GLY A 260 -9.89 26.33 17.56
CA GLY A 260 -11.21 26.40 16.91
C GLY A 260 -11.41 27.66 16.07
N ASP A 261 -10.32 28.29 15.61
CA ASP A 261 -10.32 29.57 14.92
C ASP A 261 -9.96 29.44 13.44
N LEU A 262 -10.02 30.57 12.72
CA LEU A 262 -9.65 30.61 11.30
C LEU A 262 -8.18 30.21 11.08
N GLN A 263 -7.29 30.45 12.04
CA GLN A 263 -5.91 30.00 11.93
C GLN A 263 -5.82 28.47 11.97
N SER A 264 -6.64 27.81 12.76
CA SER A 264 -6.75 26.34 12.80
C SER A 264 -7.25 25.78 11.47
N ALA A 265 -8.22 26.43 10.84
CA ALA A 265 -8.66 26.08 9.49
C ALA A 265 -7.54 26.25 8.45
N ARG A 266 -6.75 27.33 8.53
CA ARG A 266 -5.59 27.57 7.65
C ARG A 266 -4.51 26.51 7.85
N ASP A 267 -4.20 26.15 9.08
CA ASP A 267 -3.18 25.15 9.41
C ASP A 267 -3.55 23.78 8.81
N PHE A 268 -4.81 23.36 9.00
CA PHE A 268 -5.29 22.11 8.41
C PHE A 268 -5.31 22.15 6.89
N ALA A 269 -5.78 23.26 6.28
CA ALA A 269 -5.80 23.41 4.83
C ALA A 269 -4.38 23.34 4.24
N ARG A 270 -3.36 23.91 4.92
CA ARG A 270 -1.95 23.78 4.50
C ARG A 270 -1.49 22.33 4.51
N TRP A 271 -1.80 21.57 5.57
CA TRP A 271 -1.47 20.15 5.63
C TRP A 271 -2.18 19.35 4.52
N LEU A 272 -3.49 19.53 4.38
CA LEU A 272 -4.31 18.80 3.39
C LEU A 272 -3.81 19.09 1.97
N SER A 273 -3.58 20.36 1.63
CA SER A 273 -3.08 20.76 0.31
C SER A 273 -1.68 20.19 0.04
N ALA A 274 -0.80 20.16 1.04
CA ALA A 274 0.54 19.58 0.89
C ALA A 274 0.47 18.06 0.62
N VAL A 275 -0.33 17.32 1.40
CA VAL A 275 -0.49 15.87 1.22
C VAL A 275 -1.12 15.53 -0.12
N LEU A 276 -2.22 16.19 -0.49
CA LEU A 276 -2.91 15.94 -1.77
C LEU A 276 -2.03 16.32 -2.98
N SER A 277 -1.33 17.46 -2.91
CA SER A 277 -0.37 17.85 -3.97
C SER A 277 0.76 16.84 -4.10
N ALA A 278 1.27 16.33 -2.97
CA ALA A 278 2.31 15.31 -2.96
C ALA A 278 1.83 13.95 -3.49
N GLN A 279 0.54 13.61 -3.37
CA GLN A 279 -0.06 12.46 -4.08
C GLN A 279 0.01 12.62 -5.59
N GLY A 280 0.10 13.87 -6.05
CA GLY A 280 0.08 14.26 -7.44
C GLY A 280 -1.24 14.87 -7.88
N GLU A 281 -2.15 15.20 -6.95
CA GLU A 281 -3.43 15.86 -7.26
C GLU A 281 -3.24 17.33 -7.67
N ASP A 282 -4.22 17.88 -8.38
CA ASP A 282 -4.24 19.29 -8.78
C ASP A 282 -5.07 20.08 -7.77
N ILE A 283 -4.40 20.91 -6.96
CA ILE A 283 -4.96 21.54 -5.76
C ILE A 283 -4.88 23.06 -5.83
N GLU A 284 -6.00 23.70 -5.53
CA GLU A 284 -6.11 25.15 -5.32
C GLU A 284 -6.64 25.40 -3.90
N THR A 285 -6.06 26.35 -3.17
CA THR A 285 -6.58 26.77 -1.85
C THR A 285 -7.00 28.22 -1.90
N ILE A 286 -8.25 28.51 -1.53
CA ILE A 286 -8.83 29.85 -1.52
C ILE A 286 -9.41 30.12 -0.14
N GLU A 287 -9.13 31.30 0.40
CA GLU A 287 -9.80 31.80 1.61
C GLU A 287 -10.78 32.91 1.24
N ARG A 288 -12.03 32.78 1.67
CA ARG A 288 -13.08 33.78 1.44
C ARG A 288 -14.11 33.72 2.55
N ASP A 289 -14.56 34.89 3.02
CA ASP A 289 -15.66 35.04 3.99
C ASP A 289 -15.46 34.18 5.27
N GLY A 290 -14.22 34.07 5.75
CA GLY A 290 -13.89 33.30 6.96
C GLY A 290 -13.86 31.77 6.78
N VAL A 291 -13.86 31.29 5.52
CA VAL A 291 -13.80 29.87 5.18
C VAL A 291 -12.57 29.61 4.30
N VAL A 292 -11.79 28.60 4.65
CA VAL A 292 -10.68 28.12 3.81
C VAL A 292 -11.20 26.95 2.98
N THR A 293 -11.12 27.05 1.65
CA THR A 293 -11.57 26.01 0.73
C THR A 293 -10.37 25.40 0.02
N VAL A 294 -10.14 24.10 0.21
CA VAL A 294 -9.20 23.31 -0.59
C VAL A 294 -9.99 22.67 -1.73
N ARG A 295 -9.66 22.99 -2.98
CA ARG A 295 -10.28 22.44 -4.18
C ARG A 295 -9.33 21.47 -4.86
N GLN A 296 -9.89 20.36 -5.33
CA GLN A 296 -9.18 19.39 -6.15
C GLN A 296 -9.88 19.22 -7.50
N THR A 297 -9.11 19.32 -8.58
CA THR A 297 -9.58 19.07 -9.95
C THR A 297 -9.19 17.66 -10.39
N GLY A 298 -10.20 16.85 -10.71
CA GLY A 298 -10.02 15.44 -11.00
C GLY A 298 -9.76 14.61 -9.73
N TRP A 299 -9.49 13.31 -9.93
CA TRP A 299 -9.03 12.41 -8.88
C TRP A 299 -7.99 11.47 -9.48
N ARG A 300 -6.74 11.92 -9.52
CA ARG A 300 -5.64 11.20 -10.20
C ARG A 300 -5.36 9.87 -9.51
N ALA A 301 -5.49 9.80 -8.19
CA ALA A 301 -5.36 8.56 -7.44
C ALA A 301 -6.31 7.46 -7.95
N ALA A 302 -7.53 7.80 -8.37
CA ALA A 302 -8.50 6.85 -8.94
C ALA A 302 -8.66 6.90 -10.46
N ARG A 303 -7.81 7.67 -11.16
CA ARG A 303 -7.87 7.78 -12.62
C ARG A 303 -7.70 6.41 -13.27
N ASP A 304 -8.52 6.15 -14.29
CA ASP A 304 -8.57 4.91 -15.08
C ASP A 304 -8.93 3.65 -14.27
N LEU A 305 -9.42 3.81 -13.03
CA LEU A 305 -9.95 2.68 -12.27
C LEU A 305 -11.40 2.42 -12.67
N ALA A 306 -11.69 1.16 -13.02
CA ALA A 306 -13.06 0.67 -13.11
C ALA A 306 -13.57 0.41 -11.68
N LEU A 307 -14.36 1.35 -11.16
CA LEU A 307 -14.97 1.25 -9.84
C LEU A 307 -16.45 0.89 -9.97
N PRO A 308 -16.94 -0.16 -9.29
CA PRO A 308 -18.38 -0.47 -9.25
C PRO A 308 -19.25 0.72 -8.85
N ASP A 309 -18.81 1.53 -7.88
CA ASP A 309 -19.44 2.78 -7.48
C ASP A 309 -18.37 3.84 -7.12
N PRO A 310 -18.06 4.76 -8.05
CA PRO A 310 -17.00 5.75 -7.84
C PRO A 310 -17.32 6.75 -6.73
N LEU A 311 -18.60 7.09 -6.49
CA LEU A 311 -19.00 8.02 -5.42
C LEU A 311 -18.80 7.41 -4.05
N LYS A 312 -19.12 6.12 -3.87
CA LYS A 312 -18.90 5.40 -2.61
C LYS A 312 -17.42 5.10 -2.36
N ALA A 313 -16.64 4.85 -3.41
CA ALA A 313 -15.19 4.73 -3.30
C ALA A 313 -14.56 6.03 -2.78
N PHE A 314 -14.99 7.17 -3.35
CA PHE A 314 -14.55 8.47 -2.88
C PHE A 314 -14.94 8.70 -1.42
N ASP A 315 -16.20 8.44 -1.03
CA ASP A 315 -16.65 8.63 0.35
C ASP A 315 -15.76 7.90 1.34
N ALA A 316 -15.46 6.63 1.04
CA ALA A 316 -14.62 5.80 1.89
C ALA A 316 -13.19 6.35 2.01
N TRP A 317 -12.62 6.83 0.90
CA TRP A 317 -11.31 7.46 0.89
C TRP A 317 -11.30 8.80 1.63
N ASN A 318 -12.35 9.61 1.46
CA ASN A 318 -12.47 10.95 2.05
C ASN A 318 -12.49 10.93 3.58
N GLU A 319 -12.99 9.86 4.17
CA GLU A 319 -12.98 9.65 5.62
C GLU A 319 -11.55 9.73 6.21
N LEU A 320 -10.51 9.43 5.42
CA LEU A 320 -9.11 9.64 5.83
C LEU A 320 -8.84 11.10 6.20
N TRP A 321 -9.29 12.03 5.36
CA TRP A 321 -9.10 13.46 5.55
C TRP A 321 -9.99 14.00 6.66
N LEU A 322 -11.22 13.51 6.77
CA LEU A 322 -12.14 13.88 7.85
C LEU A 322 -11.66 13.39 9.23
N GLY A 323 -11.02 12.22 9.28
CA GLY A 323 -10.35 11.73 10.48
C GLY A 323 -9.16 12.61 10.87
N ALA A 324 -8.33 12.98 9.88
CA ALA A 324 -7.19 13.86 10.11
C ALA A 324 -7.62 15.24 10.63
N ALA A 325 -8.69 15.81 10.08
CA ALA A 325 -9.25 17.07 10.55
C ALA A 325 -9.71 17.02 12.00
N ALA A 326 -10.35 15.91 12.39
CA ALA A 326 -10.81 15.71 13.76
C ALA A 326 -9.66 15.57 14.76
N ALA A 327 -8.50 15.06 14.33
CA ALA A 327 -7.28 15.02 15.14
C ALA A 327 -6.49 16.34 15.12
N HIS A 328 -6.57 17.10 14.03
CA HIS A 328 -5.96 18.43 13.92
C HIS A 328 -6.52 19.39 14.95
N ASP A 329 -7.85 19.57 14.93
CA ASP A 329 -8.58 20.41 15.87
C ASP A 329 -10.05 19.98 15.90
N ARG A 330 -10.53 19.50 17.04
CA ARG A 330 -11.93 19.04 17.17
C ARG A 330 -12.97 20.17 17.08
N PHE A 331 -12.54 21.43 17.03
CA PHE A 331 -13.39 22.63 16.94
C PHE A 331 -13.46 23.25 15.55
N ILE A 332 -12.85 22.63 14.52
CA ILE A 332 -13.11 23.00 13.11
C ILE A 332 -14.15 22.07 12.48
N ALA A 333 -14.96 22.61 11.57
CA ALA A 333 -15.90 21.89 10.73
C ALA A 333 -15.33 21.73 9.31
N ILE A 334 -15.57 20.57 8.71
CA ILE A 334 -15.30 20.32 7.30
C ILE A 334 -16.58 19.90 6.61
N HIS A 335 -16.90 20.61 5.52
CA HIS A 335 -17.91 20.19 4.58
C HIS A 335 -17.25 19.80 3.26
N THR A 336 -17.46 18.55 2.82
CA THR A 336 -16.96 18.06 1.53
C THR A 336 -18.05 18.12 0.48
N ASP A 337 -17.84 18.95 -0.54
CA ASP A 337 -18.61 18.91 -1.77
C ASP A 337 -17.86 18.06 -2.80
N ARG A 338 -18.55 17.14 -3.47
CA ARG A 338 -17.97 16.36 -4.58
C ARG A 338 -18.99 16.16 -5.68
N VAL A 339 -18.54 16.25 -6.91
CA VAL A 339 -19.33 15.93 -8.09
C VAL A 339 -18.46 15.15 -9.07
N LEU A 340 -19.02 14.08 -9.62
CA LEU A 340 -18.46 13.37 -10.76
C LEU A 340 -19.32 13.70 -11.99
N THR A 341 -18.73 14.36 -12.98
CA THR A 341 -19.38 14.70 -14.26
C THR A 341 -18.59 14.08 -15.43
N ASP A 342 -19.08 14.25 -16.65
CA ASP A 342 -18.35 13.88 -17.87
C ASP A 342 -17.00 14.60 -18.01
N LYS A 343 -16.84 15.76 -17.37
CA LYS A 343 -15.57 16.51 -17.31
C LYS A 343 -14.62 15.99 -16.23
N GLY A 344 -15.02 14.97 -15.49
CA GLY A 344 -14.29 14.39 -14.37
C GLY A 344 -14.79 14.88 -13.00
N TRP A 345 -13.96 14.64 -12.00
CA TRP A 345 -14.22 14.98 -10.61
C TRP A 345 -13.99 16.47 -10.33
N ALA A 346 -14.88 17.06 -9.54
CA ALA A 346 -14.67 18.33 -8.86
C ALA A 346 -14.93 18.12 -7.37
N ILE A 347 -13.93 18.39 -6.54
CA ILE A 347 -13.97 18.12 -5.09
C ILE A 347 -13.58 19.40 -4.35
N ALA A 348 -14.27 19.71 -3.26
CA ALA A 348 -13.92 20.83 -2.39
C ALA A 348 -14.13 20.47 -0.92
N TRP A 349 -13.14 20.79 -0.09
CA TRP A 349 -13.24 20.77 1.37
C TRP A 349 -13.33 22.21 1.87
N ARG A 350 -14.50 22.58 2.39
CA ARG A 350 -14.73 23.87 3.06
C ARG A 350 -14.44 23.70 4.55
N ILE A 351 -13.46 24.43 5.05
CA ILE A 351 -12.91 24.30 6.40
C ILE A 351 -13.15 25.63 7.13
N ALA A 352 -13.82 25.57 8.27
CA ALA A 352 -14.17 26.74 9.06
C ALA A 352 -14.22 26.40 10.57
N PRO A 353 -14.15 27.39 11.46
CA PRO A 353 -14.59 27.25 12.84
C PRO A 353 -16.00 26.64 12.95
N LYS A 354 -16.23 25.83 13.99
CA LYS A 354 -17.57 25.30 14.31
C LYS A 354 -18.55 26.35 14.81
#